data_AF-A0A2V6IYW1-F1
#
_entry.id   AF-A0A2V6IYW1-F1
#
_cell.length_a   1.000
_cell.length_b   1.000
_cell.length_c   1.000
_cell.angle_alpha   90.00
_cell.angle_beta   90.00
_cell.angle_gamma   90.00
#
_symmetry.space_group_name_H-M   'P 1'
#
loop_
_entity.id
_entity.type
_entity.pdbx_description
1 polymer ?
#
loop_
_entity_poly.entity_id
_entity_poly.type
_entity_poly.pdbx_seq_one_letter_code
_entity_poly.pdbx_strand_id
1 'polypeptide(L)'
;MFLDNARLNWILPITTLRRSKAASRRNQKQQLETIMNNFPNEITMLPALALALLAGVTEMKAQQENPDQHEGYLSPSSAVASGKAPGMKVRLLAENRGVKSYAIVLAKGDEVMSGLTDFAKQNKVTSASFTAIGAFSRATVAWFDDSRKEFKLVPIEQQVELVSMIGNIALSGDQPVVHAHVSVASSDGAVRGGHLINAFVFPTLEFTQTIG
;
A
#
# COMPACT_ATOMS: atom_id res chain seq x y z
N MET A 1 -33.45 29.14 -1.78
CA MET A 1 -34.05 27.83 -2.03
C MET A 1 -33.09 26.80 -1.44
N PHE A 2 -33.59 26.04 -0.47
CA PHE A 2 -32.86 25.20 0.47
C PHE A 2 -32.24 23.94 -0.18
N LEU A 3 -31.36 23.30 0.61
CA LEU A 3 -30.74 21.95 0.51
C LEU A 3 -29.30 21.98 -0.02
N ASP A 4 -28.32 21.30 0.58
CA ASP A 4 -28.12 20.79 1.93
C ASP A 4 -26.60 20.51 2.04
N ASN A 5 -26.06 20.72 3.23
CA ASN A 5 -24.64 20.70 3.55
C ASN A 5 -24.23 19.24 3.81
N ALA A 6 -24.05 18.45 2.75
CA ALA A 6 -23.63 17.05 2.85
C ALA A 6 -22.15 16.97 3.25
N ARG A 7 -21.94 16.86 4.56
CA ARG A 7 -20.68 16.56 5.25
C ARG A 7 -19.97 15.36 4.60
N LEU A 8 -18.72 15.58 4.20
CA LEU A 8 -17.70 14.54 3.97
C LEU A 8 -17.44 13.80 5.29
N ASN A 9 -18.19 12.72 5.53
CA ASN A 9 -18.00 11.79 6.65
C ASN A 9 -17.71 10.39 6.10
N TRP A 10 -16.45 10.12 5.75
CA TRP A 10 -15.95 8.76 5.48
C TRP A 10 -14.63 8.46 6.22
N ILE A 11 -14.41 9.08 7.38
CA ILE A 11 -13.26 8.76 8.25
C ILE A 11 -13.81 8.30 9.61
N LEU A 12 -13.63 7.01 9.91
CA LEU A 12 -13.87 6.47 11.25
C LEU A 12 -12.81 7.02 12.24
N PRO A 13 -13.18 7.45 13.47
CA PRO A 13 -12.21 7.90 14.45
C PRO A 13 -11.52 6.68 15.11
N ILE A 14 -10.20 6.55 14.94
CA ILE A 14 -9.39 5.60 15.72
C ILE A 14 -9.05 6.25 17.06
N THR A 15 -9.62 5.71 18.15
CA THR A 15 -9.28 6.08 19.51
C THR A 15 -7.95 5.44 19.95
N THR A 16 -7.18 6.22 20.69
CA THR A 16 -5.84 5.96 21.18
C THR A 16 -5.80 4.82 22.22
N LEU A 17 -5.02 3.77 21.99
CA LEU A 17 -4.64 2.79 23.02
C LEU A 17 -3.11 2.62 23.04
N ARG A 18 -2.48 3.40 23.93
CA ARG A 18 -1.06 3.32 24.26
C ARG A 18 -0.94 2.63 25.63
N ARG A 19 -0.56 1.34 25.67
CA ARG A 19 0.13 0.74 26.84
C ARG A 19 0.79 -0.64 26.57
N SER A 20 2.08 -0.68 26.95
CA SER A 20 2.92 -1.80 27.44
C SER A 20 3.25 -3.02 26.56
N LYS A 21 4.37 -2.96 25.82
CA LYS A 21 5.19 -4.13 25.41
C LYS A 21 6.35 -4.46 26.38
N ALA A 22 6.55 -3.68 27.45
CA ALA A 22 7.73 -3.78 28.32
C ALA A 22 7.60 -4.80 29.48
N ALA A 23 6.38 -5.17 29.88
CA ALA A 23 6.18 -6.04 31.05
C ALA A 23 6.40 -7.54 30.76
N SER A 24 6.21 -7.98 29.52
CA SER A 24 6.29 -9.41 29.13
C SER A 24 7.72 -9.95 29.10
N ARG A 25 8.72 -9.12 28.76
CA ARG A 25 10.13 -9.57 28.68
C ARG A 25 10.80 -9.76 30.05
N ARG A 26 10.32 -9.09 31.10
CA ARG A 26 10.89 -9.20 32.45
C ARG A 26 10.54 -10.55 33.11
N ASN A 27 9.29 -11.00 32.97
CA ASN A 27 8.85 -12.27 33.57
C ASN A 27 9.51 -13.49 32.91
N GLN A 28 9.78 -13.44 31.61
CA GLN A 28 10.41 -14.57 30.90
C GLN A 28 11.89 -14.74 31.27
N LYS A 29 12.61 -13.64 31.52
CA LYS A 29 14.01 -13.68 31.97
C LYS A 29 14.13 -14.22 33.40
N GLN A 30 13.19 -13.87 34.28
CA GLN A 30 13.17 -14.27 35.69
C GLN A 30 12.76 -15.75 35.88
N GLN A 31 11.93 -16.29 34.98
CA GLN A 31 11.62 -17.73 34.95
C GLN A 31 12.79 -18.59 34.46
N LEU A 32 13.62 -18.09 33.52
CA LEU A 32 14.77 -18.84 33.01
C LEU A 32 15.93 -18.89 34.03
N GLU A 33 16.18 -17.82 34.76
CA GLU A 33 17.22 -17.79 35.81
C GLU A 33 16.88 -18.71 37.00
N THR A 34 15.59 -18.95 37.28
CA THR A 34 15.15 -19.87 38.32
C THR A 34 15.35 -21.34 37.93
N ILE A 35 15.21 -21.67 36.64
CA ILE A 35 15.40 -23.04 36.12
C ILE A 35 16.88 -23.43 36.09
N MET A 36 17.79 -22.49 35.83
CA MET A 36 19.23 -22.81 35.76
C MET A 36 19.88 -23.02 37.13
N ASN A 37 19.28 -22.56 38.23
CA ASN A 37 19.88 -22.59 39.57
C ASN A 37 19.52 -23.83 40.42
N ASN A 38 18.76 -24.78 39.89
CA ASN A 38 18.28 -25.95 40.65
C ASN A 38 18.88 -27.30 40.24
N PHE A 39 20.07 -27.33 39.61
CA PHE A 39 20.77 -28.59 39.34
C PHE A 39 21.87 -28.84 40.39
N PRO A 40 21.78 -29.92 41.19
CA PRO A 40 22.88 -30.32 42.06
C PRO A 40 24.04 -30.89 41.24
N ASN A 41 25.25 -30.44 41.58
CA ASN A 41 26.51 -30.96 41.08
C ASN A 41 26.82 -32.32 41.72
N GLU A 42 26.75 -33.42 40.96
CA GLU A 42 27.64 -34.58 41.16
C GLU A 42 27.89 -35.31 39.83
N ILE A 43 29.08 -35.92 39.79
CA ILE A 43 29.89 -36.39 38.66
C ILE A 43 29.44 -37.80 38.21
N THR A 44 29.40 -38.12 36.90
CA THR A 44 30.11 -39.28 36.26
C THR A 44 29.73 -39.57 34.79
N MET A 45 30.78 -39.66 33.96
CA MET A 45 31.06 -40.34 32.67
C MET A 45 29.99 -40.91 31.69
N LEU A 46 30.05 -40.39 30.43
CA LEU A 46 30.10 -41.02 29.08
C LEU A 46 28.98 -41.98 28.53
N PRO A 47 28.87 -42.20 27.19
CA PRO A 47 27.64 -42.00 26.40
C PRO A 47 26.96 -43.30 25.96
N ALA A 48 25.65 -43.28 25.73
CA ALA A 48 24.92 -44.39 25.11
C ALA A 48 24.03 -43.91 23.95
N LEU A 49 24.25 -44.61 22.85
CA LEU A 49 23.66 -44.57 21.52
C LEU A 49 22.18 -45.06 21.54
N ALA A 50 21.51 -44.86 20.39
CA ALA A 50 20.23 -45.43 19.92
C ALA A 50 18.99 -44.53 20.12
N LEU A 51 18.48 -43.81 19.12
CA LEU A 51 17.87 -44.23 17.83
C LEU A 51 16.53 -44.98 18.01
N ALA A 52 15.47 -44.33 17.50
CA ALA A 52 14.21 -44.86 16.92
C ALA A 52 12.99 -44.08 17.49
N LEU A 53 12.44 -43.12 16.74
CA LEU A 53 11.37 -43.28 15.73
C LEU A 53 9.97 -43.36 16.35
N LEU A 54 9.04 -42.64 15.71
CA LEU A 54 7.56 -42.67 15.82
C LEU A 54 6.87 -41.69 16.79
N ALA A 55 6.78 -40.43 16.37
CA ALA A 55 5.53 -39.67 16.22
C ALA A 55 5.93 -38.28 15.65
N GLY A 56 5.74 -37.97 14.38
CA GLY A 56 4.49 -38.18 13.66
C GLY A 56 3.40 -37.23 14.16
N VAL A 57 3.75 -35.99 14.52
CA VAL A 57 2.77 -34.89 14.56
C VAL A 57 3.32 -33.80 13.66
N THR A 58 2.85 -33.82 12.43
CA THR A 58 2.94 -32.70 11.51
C THR A 58 2.39 -31.46 12.21
N GLU A 59 3.28 -30.54 12.58
CA GLU A 59 2.88 -29.17 12.87
C GLU A 59 2.40 -28.55 11.56
N MET A 60 1.10 -28.72 11.30
CA MET A 60 0.38 -27.83 10.40
C MET A 60 0.50 -26.44 10.99
N LYS A 61 1.48 -25.67 10.51
CA LYS A 61 1.46 -24.22 10.60
C LYS A 61 0.15 -23.79 9.95
N ALA A 62 -0.87 -23.53 10.76
CA ALA A 62 -2.02 -22.76 10.33
C ALA A 62 -1.45 -21.48 9.73
N GLN A 63 -1.51 -21.37 8.41
CA GLN A 63 -1.24 -20.16 7.69
C GLN A 63 -2.21 -19.14 8.27
N GLN A 64 -1.69 -18.21 9.06
CA GLN A 64 -2.48 -17.17 9.68
C GLN A 64 -2.91 -16.26 8.52
N GLU A 65 -4.07 -16.54 7.93
CA GLU A 65 -4.67 -15.71 6.90
C GLU A 65 -4.76 -14.29 7.44
N ASN A 66 -4.19 -13.35 6.69
CA ASN A 66 -4.37 -11.93 6.94
C ASN A 66 -5.86 -11.64 6.71
N PRO A 67 -6.64 -11.24 7.74
CA PRO A 67 -8.09 -11.08 7.63
C PRO A 67 -8.53 -10.00 6.62
N ASP A 68 -7.58 -9.23 6.09
CA ASP A 68 -7.81 -8.14 5.12
C ASP A 68 -7.58 -8.55 3.63
N GLN A 69 -7.36 -9.83 3.32
CA GLN A 69 -7.11 -10.28 1.94
C GLN A 69 -7.93 -11.51 1.56
N HIS A 70 -9.14 -11.28 1.05
CA HIS A 70 -9.86 -12.27 0.26
C HIS A 70 -9.32 -12.30 -1.17
N GLU A 71 -9.12 -13.48 -1.77
CA GLU A 71 -8.55 -13.60 -3.12
C GLU A 71 -9.28 -12.70 -4.14
N GLY A 72 -8.53 -11.79 -4.77
CA GLY A 72 -9.06 -10.85 -5.76
C GLY A 72 -9.73 -9.59 -5.20
N TYR A 73 -9.69 -9.38 -3.88
CA TYR A 73 -10.20 -8.17 -3.22
C TYR A 73 -9.09 -7.43 -2.46
N LEU A 74 -9.28 -6.13 -2.26
CA LEU A 74 -8.37 -5.26 -1.52
C LEU A 74 -9.17 -4.28 -0.65
N SER A 75 -8.80 -4.16 0.62
CA SER A 75 -9.37 -3.15 1.50
C SER A 75 -8.97 -1.72 1.06
N PRO A 76 -9.89 -0.73 1.11
CA PRO A 76 -9.58 0.68 0.81
C PRO A 76 -8.48 1.30 1.69
N SER A 77 -8.21 0.74 2.88
CA SER A 77 -7.18 1.22 3.81
C SER A 77 -5.77 0.67 3.52
N SER A 78 -5.62 -0.13 2.46
CA SER A 78 -4.35 -0.76 2.12
C SER A 78 -3.27 0.29 1.82
N ALA A 79 -2.11 0.15 2.46
CA ALA A 79 -1.02 1.09 2.28
C ALA A 79 -0.36 0.96 0.90
N VAL A 80 -0.09 2.10 0.26
CA VAL A 80 0.74 2.17 -0.95
C VAL A 80 2.20 2.03 -0.54
N ALA A 81 2.92 1.12 -1.21
CA ALA A 81 4.36 0.98 -1.00
C ALA A 81 5.09 2.23 -1.52
N SER A 82 6.10 2.71 -0.79
CA SER A 82 6.93 3.86 -1.17
C SER A 82 8.22 3.44 -1.87
N GLY A 83 8.89 4.39 -2.52
CA GLY A 83 10.23 4.24 -3.09
C GLY A 83 10.30 3.47 -4.41
N LYS A 84 9.18 3.27 -5.11
CA LYS A 84 9.10 2.49 -6.36
C LYS A 84 9.06 3.34 -7.63
N ALA A 85 9.36 4.63 -7.55
CA ALA A 85 9.48 5.52 -8.72
C ALA A 85 10.80 6.30 -8.76
N PRO A 86 11.97 5.62 -8.78
CA PRO A 86 13.28 6.28 -8.76
C PRO A 86 13.59 7.10 -10.03
N GLY A 87 12.90 6.84 -11.14
CA GLY A 87 13.09 7.56 -12.40
C GLY A 87 12.26 8.85 -12.52
N MET A 88 11.42 9.15 -11.53
CA MET A 88 10.49 10.27 -11.56
C MET A 88 11.23 11.62 -11.60
N LYS A 89 10.79 12.50 -12.49
CA LYS A 89 11.27 13.88 -12.63
C LYS A 89 10.13 14.85 -12.45
N VAL A 90 10.41 15.97 -11.76
CA VAL A 90 9.41 17.01 -11.48
C VAL A 90 9.95 18.37 -11.94
N ARG A 91 9.09 19.16 -12.57
CA ARG A 91 9.38 20.54 -12.95
C ARG A 91 8.22 21.46 -12.61
N LEU A 92 8.49 22.52 -11.84
CA LEU A 92 7.53 23.62 -11.64
C LEU A 92 7.35 24.36 -12.97
N LEU A 93 6.10 24.52 -13.40
CA LEU A 93 5.73 25.22 -14.63
C LEU A 93 5.29 26.66 -14.36
N ALA A 94 4.51 26.86 -13.30
CA ALA A 94 3.96 28.16 -12.94
C ALA A 94 3.60 28.22 -11.45
N GLU A 95 3.63 29.43 -10.90
CA GLU A 95 3.12 29.73 -9.57
C GLU A 95 2.33 31.04 -9.62
N ASN A 96 1.04 30.98 -9.28
CA ASN A 96 0.13 32.12 -9.35
C ASN A 96 -0.75 32.15 -8.11
N ARG A 97 -0.62 33.20 -7.29
CA ARG A 97 -1.45 33.40 -6.08
C ARG A 97 -1.48 32.18 -5.15
N GLY A 98 -0.32 31.54 -4.95
CA GLY A 98 -0.18 30.35 -4.10
C GLY A 98 -0.54 29.02 -4.78
N VAL A 99 -1.12 29.05 -5.98
CA VAL A 99 -1.38 27.86 -6.79
C VAL A 99 -0.13 27.51 -7.60
N LYS A 100 0.35 26.27 -7.49
CA LYS A 100 1.53 25.78 -8.21
C LYS A 100 1.14 24.72 -9.23
N SER A 101 1.65 24.82 -10.44
CA SER A 101 1.47 23.81 -11.50
C SER A 101 2.79 23.13 -11.81
N TYR A 102 2.78 21.80 -11.88
CA TYR A 102 3.95 20.96 -12.12
C TYR A 102 3.74 20.07 -13.34
N ALA A 103 4.81 19.87 -14.11
CA ALA A 103 4.96 18.71 -14.98
C ALA A 103 5.71 17.63 -14.20
N ILE A 104 5.16 16.42 -14.15
CA ILE A 104 5.80 15.26 -13.54
C ILE A 104 5.92 14.18 -14.61
N VAL A 105 7.10 13.58 -14.76
CA VAL A 105 7.36 12.52 -15.73
C VAL A 105 7.87 11.30 -14.98
N LEU A 106 7.23 10.16 -15.18
CA LEU A 106 7.69 8.87 -14.68
C LEU A 106 8.37 8.09 -15.80
N ALA A 107 9.48 7.44 -15.45
CA ALA A 107 10.26 6.65 -16.38
C ALA A 107 9.77 5.20 -16.41
N LYS A 108 10.23 4.46 -17.42
CA LYS A 108 10.04 3.01 -17.51
C LYS A 108 10.35 2.31 -16.19
N GLY A 109 9.39 1.51 -15.72
CA GLY A 109 9.52 0.70 -14.50
C GLY A 109 9.07 1.40 -13.21
N ASP A 110 8.87 2.72 -13.23
CA ASP A 110 8.33 3.43 -12.07
C ASP A 110 6.89 2.97 -11.77
N GLU A 111 6.59 2.77 -10.49
CA GLU A 111 5.24 2.49 -10.01
C GLU A 111 4.53 3.80 -9.66
N VAL A 112 3.40 4.03 -10.33
CA VAL A 112 2.72 5.32 -10.37
C VAL A 112 2.25 5.79 -9.00
N MET A 113 1.58 4.91 -8.25
CA MET A 113 0.95 5.29 -6.98
C MET A 113 2.00 5.59 -5.91
N SER A 114 3.09 4.83 -5.89
CA SER A 114 4.27 5.08 -5.08
C SER A 114 4.87 6.46 -5.39
N GLY A 115 5.11 6.76 -6.67
CA GLY A 115 5.72 8.02 -7.08
C GLY A 115 4.90 9.24 -6.66
N LEU A 116 3.59 9.23 -6.93
CA LEU A 116 2.70 10.31 -6.54
C LEU A 116 2.57 10.44 -5.02
N THR A 117 2.53 9.32 -4.30
CA THR A 117 2.49 9.32 -2.83
C THR A 117 3.76 9.91 -2.23
N ASP A 118 4.92 9.53 -2.75
CA ASP A 118 6.21 10.05 -2.30
C ASP A 118 6.35 11.54 -2.62
N PHE A 119 5.94 11.95 -3.84
CA PHE A 119 5.88 13.36 -4.22
C PHE A 119 5.01 14.17 -3.25
N ALA A 120 3.80 13.68 -2.95
CA ALA A 120 2.87 14.34 -2.06
C ALA A 120 3.44 14.52 -0.65
N LYS A 121 4.05 13.46 -0.09
CA LYS A 121 4.68 13.48 1.23
C LYS A 121 5.86 14.44 1.29
N GLN A 122 6.77 14.37 0.32
CA GLN A 122 7.99 15.19 0.27
C GLN A 122 7.66 16.68 0.14
N ASN A 123 6.62 17.02 -0.63
CA ASN A 123 6.22 18.40 -0.89
C ASN A 123 5.10 18.89 0.04
N LYS A 124 4.71 18.09 1.05
CA LYS A 124 3.66 18.40 2.02
C LYS A 124 2.34 18.83 1.35
N VAL A 125 1.97 18.13 0.29
CA VAL A 125 0.78 18.41 -0.50
C VAL A 125 -0.45 18.05 0.32
N THR A 126 -1.32 19.02 0.56
CA THR A 126 -2.59 18.83 1.29
C THR A 126 -3.79 18.70 0.33
N SER A 127 -3.71 19.37 -0.83
CA SER A 127 -4.71 19.37 -1.88
C SER A 127 -4.04 19.48 -3.25
N ALA A 128 -4.38 18.58 -4.17
CA ALA A 128 -3.97 18.71 -5.56
C ALA A 128 -4.95 18.01 -6.50
N SER A 129 -4.97 18.43 -7.75
CA SER A 129 -5.60 17.71 -8.86
C SER A 129 -4.58 17.44 -9.95
N PHE A 130 -4.75 16.35 -10.69
CA PHE A 130 -3.86 16.03 -11.79
C PHE A 130 -4.59 15.30 -12.92
N THR A 131 -3.98 15.41 -14.11
CA THR A 131 -4.29 14.60 -15.27
C THR A 131 -3.01 13.99 -15.84
N ALA A 132 -3.13 12.85 -16.51
CA ALA A 132 -1.98 12.18 -17.13
C ALA A 132 -2.35 11.40 -18.38
N ILE A 133 -1.34 11.20 -19.23
CA ILE A 133 -1.33 10.29 -20.39
C ILE A 133 0.00 9.54 -20.43
N GLY A 134 0.08 8.44 -21.16
CA GLY A 134 1.31 7.65 -21.29
C GLY A 134 0.99 6.20 -21.58
N ALA A 135 1.76 5.28 -21.00
CA ALA A 135 1.49 3.86 -21.14
C ALA A 135 1.99 3.03 -19.95
N PHE A 136 1.40 1.87 -19.77
CA PHE A 136 1.74 0.91 -18.72
C PHE A 136 2.21 -0.41 -19.33
N SER A 137 3.19 -1.03 -18.69
CA SER A 137 3.55 -2.44 -18.94
C SER A 137 2.55 -3.41 -18.33
N ARG A 138 1.95 -3.01 -17.20
CA ARG A 138 0.87 -3.68 -16.49
C ARG A 138 0.24 -2.73 -15.50
N ALA A 139 -1.00 -2.99 -15.14
CA ALA A 139 -1.74 -2.23 -14.14
C ALA A 139 -2.75 -3.11 -13.40
N THR A 140 -3.15 -2.68 -12.21
CA THR A 140 -4.32 -3.21 -11.52
C THR A 140 -5.32 -2.08 -11.35
N VAL A 141 -6.49 -2.24 -11.94
CA VAL A 141 -7.65 -1.38 -11.65
C VAL A 141 -8.62 -2.11 -10.75
N ALA A 142 -9.57 -1.39 -10.17
CA ALA A 142 -10.57 -1.99 -9.30
C ALA A 142 -11.95 -1.35 -9.45
N TRP A 143 -12.94 -2.13 -9.02
CA TRP A 143 -14.31 -1.73 -8.82
C TRP A 143 -14.68 -1.90 -7.35
N PHE A 144 -15.36 -0.92 -6.75
CA PHE A 144 -15.76 -0.99 -5.35
C PHE A 144 -17.02 -1.84 -5.18
N ASP A 145 -16.90 -2.91 -4.41
CA ASP A 145 -17.99 -3.81 -4.04
C ASP A 145 -18.64 -3.31 -2.75
N ASP A 146 -19.81 -2.68 -2.88
CA ASP A 146 -20.50 -2.09 -1.75
C ASP A 146 -20.94 -3.11 -0.69
N SER A 147 -21.17 -4.37 -1.08
CA SER A 147 -21.59 -5.43 -0.16
C SER A 147 -20.46 -5.86 0.78
N ARG A 148 -19.23 -5.83 0.27
CA ARG A 148 -18.01 -6.19 1.00
C ARG A 148 -17.30 -4.98 1.60
N LYS A 149 -17.58 -3.78 1.08
CA LYS A 149 -16.82 -2.56 1.34
C LYS A 149 -15.34 -2.70 0.95
N GLU A 150 -15.08 -3.48 -0.09
CA GLU A 150 -13.75 -3.81 -0.61
C GLU A 150 -13.66 -3.53 -2.11
N PHE A 151 -12.44 -3.33 -2.61
CA PHE A 151 -12.17 -3.19 -4.02
C PHE A 151 -11.96 -4.56 -4.66
N LYS A 152 -12.80 -4.93 -5.63
CA LYS A 152 -12.56 -6.07 -6.51
C LYS A 152 -11.48 -5.71 -7.52
N LEU A 153 -10.38 -6.45 -7.49
CA LEU A 153 -9.23 -6.24 -8.36
C LEU A 153 -9.47 -6.78 -9.77
N VAL A 154 -8.99 -6.02 -10.75
CA VAL A 154 -9.08 -6.31 -12.17
C VAL A 154 -7.68 -6.13 -12.77
N PRO A 155 -6.86 -7.20 -12.80
CA PRO A 155 -5.50 -7.14 -13.36
C PRO A 155 -5.50 -6.87 -14.87
N ILE A 156 -4.47 -6.17 -15.31
CA ILE A 156 -4.13 -5.87 -16.70
C ILE A 156 -2.67 -6.27 -16.89
N GLU A 157 -2.43 -7.53 -17.25
CA GLU A 157 -1.10 -8.15 -17.34
C GLU A 157 -0.52 -8.07 -18.77
N GLN A 158 -0.68 -6.92 -19.41
CA GLN A 158 -0.17 -6.64 -20.74
C GLN A 158 0.13 -5.16 -20.91
N GLN A 159 0.93 -4.83 -21.93
CA GLN A 159 1.17 -3.44 -22.28
C GLN A 159 -0.14 -2.79 -22.78
N VAL A 160 -0.40 -1.57 -22.29
CA VAL A 160 -1.57 -0.76 -22.64
C VAL A 160 -1.19 0.70 -22.73
N GLU A 161 -1.83 1.42 -23.66
CA GLU A 161 -1.77 2.88 -23.71
C GLU A 161 -2.69 3.45 -22.63
N LEU A 162 -2.19 4.39 -21.81
CA LEU A 162 -2.99 5.17 -20.89
C LEU A 162 -3.66 6.30 -21.67
N VAL A 163 -4.95 6.12 -21.96
CA VAL A 163 -5.78 7.09 -22.68
C VAL A 163 -6.07 8.29 -21.79
N SER A 164 -6.41 8.05 -20.52
CA SER A 164 -6.56 9.12 -19.53
C SER A 164 -6.37 8.61 -18.11
N MET A 165 -5.72 9.44 -17.30
CA MET A 165 -5.71 9.33 -15.85
C MET A 165 -6.19 10.65 -15.26
N ILE A 166 -7.11 10.59 -14.32
CA ILE A 166 -7.63 11.75 -13.60
C ILE A 166 -7.64 11.42 -12.13
N GLY A 167 -7.16 12.34 -11.30
CA GLY A 167 -7.14 12.12 -9.87
C GLY A 167 -6.87 13.36 -9.04
N ASN A 168 -6.80 13.14 -7.75
CA ASN A 168 -6.51 14.16 -6.75
C ASN A 168 -5.62 13.61 -5.64
N ILE A 169 -5.10 14.54 -4.83
CA ILE A 169 -4.43 14.26 -3.56
C ILE A 169 -5.20 15.01 -2.50
N ALA A 170 -5.56 14.32 -1.43
CA ALA A 170 -6.21 14.90 -0.25
C ALA A 170 -5.65 14.30 1.03
N LEU A 171 -5.89 14.95 2.17
CA LEU A 171 -5.49 14.43 3.47
C LEU A 171 -6.48 13.39 4.00
N SER A 172 -5.95 12.28 4.50
CA SER A 172 -6.63 11.38 5.42
C SER A 172 -5.90 11.43 6.77
N GLY A 173 -6.51 12.10 7.74
CA GLY A 173 -5.77 12.58 8.91
C GLY A 173 -4.64 13.53 8.49
N ASP A 174 -3.41 13.23 8.89
CA ASP A 174 -2.23 14.02 8.53
C ASP A 174 -1.41 13.42 7.37
N GLN A 175 -1.95 12.42 6.67
CA GLN A 175 -1.25 11.74 5.58
C GLN A 175 -1.91 12.05 4.23
N PRO A 176 -1.14 12.45 3.20
CA PRO A 176 -1.69 12.61 1.87
C PRO A 176 -2.02 11.25 1.25
N VAL A 177 -3.17 11.18 0.61
CA VAL A 177 -3.69 10.00 -0.10
C VAL A 177 -3.94 10.39 -1.54
N VAL A 178 -3.41 9.58 -2.47
CA VAL A 178 -3.64 9.72 -3.91
C VAL A 178 -4.88 8.93 -4.27
N HIS A 179 -5.83 9.57 -4.96
CA HIS A 179 -7.00 8.90 -5.55
C HIS A 179 -7.01 9.13 -7.04
N ALA A 180 -6.90 8.05 -7.83
CA ALA A 180 -6.88 8.12 -9.29
C ALA A 180 -7.82 7.12 -9.94
N HIS A 181 -8.36 7.51 -11.09
CA HIS A 181 -9.07 6.64 -12.02
C HIS A 181 -8.38 6.70 -13.38
N VAL A 182 -8.43 5.58 -14.11
CA VAL A 182 -7.79 5.46 -15.43
C VAL A 182 -8.72 4.84 -16.47
N SER A 183 -8.47 5.18 -17.73
CA SER A 183 -8.86 4.40 -18.90
C SER A 183 -7.62 4.03 -19.71
N VAL A 184 -7.52 2.77 -20.10
CA VAL A 184 -6.38 2.21 -20.83
C VAL A 184 -6.86 1.45 -22.05
N ALA A 185 -6.13 1.55 -23.16
CA ALA A 185 -6.42 0.87 -24.41
C ALA A 185 -5.40 -0.24 -24.68
N SER A 186 -5.91 -1.43 -25.02
CA SER A 186 -5.11 -2.58 -25.44
C SER A 186 -4.70 -2.45 -26.92
N SER A 187 -3.82 -3.32 -27.39
CA SER A 187 -3.32 -3.31 -28.78
C SER A 187 -4.41 -3.50 -29.85
N ASP A 188 -5.55 -4.07 -29.48
CA ASP A 188 -6.74 -4.23 -30.33
C ASP A 188 -7.72 -3.04 -30.23
N GLY A 189 -7.37 -2.01 -29.46
CA GLY A 189 -8.21 -0.84 -29.22
C GLY A 189 -9.27 -1.02 -28.12
N ALA A 190 -9.35 -2.19 -27.48
CA ALA A 190 -10.29 -2.41 -26.38
C ALA A 190 -9.93 -1.55 -25.15
N VAL A 191 -10.92 -0.79 -24.65
CA VAL A 191 -10.73 0.09 -23.50
C VAL A 191 -11.20 -0.57 -22.21
N ARG A 192 -10.34 -0.52 -21.19
CA ARG A 192 -10.64 -0.95 -19.82
C ARG A 192 -10.33 0.19 -18.86
N GLY A 193 -10.93 0.20 -17.68
CA GLY A 193 -10.72 1.28 -16.71
C GLY A 193 -11.30 0.99 -15.35
N GLY A 194 -11.02 1.88 -14.40
CA GLY A 194 -11.48 1.75 -13.03
C GLY A 194 -10.67 2.62 -12.05
N HIS A 195 -10.86 2.35 -10.76
CA HIS A 195 -10.03 2.92 -9.70
C HIS A 195 -8.61 2.34 -9.80
N LEU A 196 -7.58 3.17 -9.83
CA LEU A 196 -6.20 2.69 -9.99
C LEU A 196 -5.64 2.20 -8.65
N ILE A 197 -5.24 0.93 -8.60
CA ILE A 197 -4.58 0.33 -7.43
C ILE A 197 -3.06 0.43 -7.55
N ASN A 198 -2.52 0.07 -8.72
CA ASN A 198 -1.11 0.23 -9.07
C ASN A 198 -0.95 0.22 -10.59
N ALA A 199 0.15 0.79 -11.08
CA ALA A 199 0.56 0.67 -12.46
C ALA A 199 2.06 0.86 -12.62
N PHE A 200 2.65 0.16 -13.58
CA PHE A 200 4.08 0.21 -13.88
C PHE A 200 4.31 0.80 -15.25
N VAL A 201 5.02 1.93 -15.32
CA VAL A 201 5.16 2.74 -16.52
C VAL A 201 5.98 2.02 -17.61
N PHE A 202 5.52 2.10 -18.86
CA PHE A 202 6.29 1.72 -20.04
C PHE A 202 5.68 2.36 -21.31
N PRO A 203 6.43 3.17 -22.09
CA PRO A 203 7.81 3.61 -21.84
C PRO A 203 7.91 4.83 -20.91
N THR A 204 6.88 5.69 -20.89
CA THR A 204 6.84 6.94 -20.13
C THR A 204 5.41 7.25 -19.70
N LEU A 205 5.28 8.10 -18.68
CA LEU A 205 4.01 8.69 -18.30
C LEU A 205 4.23 10.15 -17.92
N GLU A 206 3.38 11.01 -18.46
CA GLU A 206 3.45 12.46 -18.28
C GLU A 206 2.20 12.98 -17.55
N PHE A 207 2.43 13.70 -16.46
CA PHE A 207 1.42 14.34 -15.63
C PHE A 207 1.45 15.86 -15.78
N THR A 208 0.28 16.47 -15.68
CA THR A 208 0.14 17.85 -15.21
C THR A 208 -0.58 17.84 -13.87
N GLN A 209 0.03 18.44 -12.85
CA GLN A 209 -0.53 18.52 -11.50
C GLN A 209 -0.66 19.97 -11.05
N THR A 210 -1.79 20.32 -10.45
CA THR A 210 -2.04 21.61 -9.81
C THR A 210 -2.21 21.42 -8.31
N ILE A 211 -1.49 22.22 -7.52
CA ILE A 211 -1.54 22.23 -6.05
C ILE A 211 -2.09 23.59 -5.62
N GLY A 212 -3.09 23.58 -4.75
CA GLY A 212 -3.79 24.78 -4.27
C GLY A 212 -3.99 24.79 -2.76
#